data_AF-A0A3N0A075-F1
#
_entry.id   AF-A0A3N0A075-F1
#
_cell.length_a   1.000
_cell.length_b   1.000
_cell.length_c   1.000
_cell.angle_alpha   90.00
_cell.angle_beta   90.00
_cell.angle_gamma   90.00
#
_symmetry.space_group_name_H-M   'P 1'
#
loop_
_entity.id
_entity.type
_entity.pdbx_description
1 polymer ?
#
loop_
_entity_poly.entity_id
_entity_poly.type
_entity_poly.pdbx_seq_one_letter_code
_entity_poly.pdbx_strand_id
1 'polypeptide(L)'
;MVKQISLDAWQVKHLRDLLAKGSEAVAKTGRPIVLYRQTVEEEEGCYEEIVCTITDGYVIEQTVTSGGVIPPSFGQQRVFAVEKYPQELLKKSRDRFLEMIDLLEEQLG
;
A
#
# COMPACT_ATOMS: atom_id res chain seq x y z
N MET A 1 7.37 29.49 -19.44
CA MET A 1 6.02 28.91 -19.25
C MET A 1 6.14 27.74 -18.29
N VAL A 2 5.71 27.92 -17.04
CA VAL A 2 5.68 26.85 -16.04
C VAL A 2 4.54 25.91 -16.45
N LYS A 3 4.81 24.62 -16.68
CA LYS A 3 3.76 23.63 -16.92
C LYS A 3 2.92 23.57 -15.65
N GLN A 4 1.71 24.11 -15.71
CA GLN A 4 0.74 24.01 -14.63
C GLN A 4 0.32 22.54 -14.54
N ILE A 5 0.95 21.80 -13.62
CA ILE A 5 0.57 20.42 -13.31
C ILE A 5 -0.70 20.52 -12.46
N SER A 6 -1.74 19.77 -12.81
CA SER A 6 -2.94 19.70 -11.96
C SER A 6 -2.56 19.12 -10.59
N LEU A 7 -3.27 19.53 -9.54
CA LEU A 7 -3.00 19.04 -8.18
C LEU A 7 -2.96 17.50 -8.13
N ASP A 8 -3.91 16.84 -8.80
CA ASP A 8 -3.98 15.38 -8.86
C ASP A 8 -2.76 14.76 -9.56
N ALA A 9 -2.25 15.36 -10.63
CA ALA A 9 -1.07 14.87 -11.33
C ALA A 9 0.22 15.04 -10.50
N TRP A 10 0.29 16.11 -9.70
CA TRP A 10 1.38 16.30 -8.75
C TRP A 10 1.31 15.26 -7.63
N GLN A 11 0.14 15.07 -7.03
CA GLN A 11 -0.07 14.10 -5.96
C GLN A 11 0.27 12.66 -6.40
N VAL A 12 -0.15 12.24 -7.59
CA VAL A 12 0.19 10.92 -8.15
C VAL A 12 1.71 10.75 -8.31
N LYS A 13 2.39 11.78 -8.81
CA LYS A 13 3.84 11.75 -8.94
C LYS A 13 4.50 11.67 -7.56
N HIS A 14 4.01 12.44 -6.60
CA HIS A 14 4.53 12.47 -5.24
C HIS A 14 4.44 11.10 -4.56
N LEU A 15 3.27 10.47 -4.59
CA LEU A 15 3.12 9.11 -4.05
C LEU A 15 4.02 8.10 -4.79
N ARG A 16 4.19 8.23 -6.11
CA ARG A 16 5.13 7.38 -6.86
C ARG A 16 6.56 7.51 -6.33
N ASP A 17 7.02 8.74 -6.12
CA ASP A 17 8.38 9.02 -5.65
C ASP A 17 8.57 8.48 -4.22
N LEU A 18 7.55 8.59 -3.35
CA LEU A 18 7.55 8.00 -2.01
C LEU A 18 7.59 6.46 -2.03
N LEU A 19 6.78 5.81 -2.88
CA LEU A 19 6.79 4.36 -3.02
C LEU A 19 8.13 3.84 -3.54
N ALA A 20 8.77 4.57 -4.46
CA ALA A 20 10.10 4.23 -4.96
C ALA A 20 11.16 4.30 -3.85
N LYS A 21 11.13 5.35 -3.01
CA LYS A 21 11.99 5.43 -1.82
C LYS A 21 11.71 4.30 -0.84
N GLY A 22 10.44 3.99 -0.59
CA GLY A 22 10.03 2.89 0.27
C GLY A 22 10.57 1.56 -0.24
N SER A 23 10.44 1.29 -1.54
CA SER A 23 11.01 0.11 -2.20
C SER A 23 12.53 0.01 -1.99
N GLU A 24 13.26 1.12 -2.17
CA GLU A 24 14.71 1.14 -1.95
C GLU A 24 15.06 0.85 -0.48
N ALA A 25 14.28 1.39 0.47
CA ALA A 25 14.44 1.10 1.89
C ALA A 25 14.20 -0.39 2.20
N VAL A 26 13.17 -1.00 1.60
CA VAL A 26 12.91 -2.44 1.72
C VAL A 26 14.06 -3.25 1.15
N ALA A 27 14.59 -2.89 -0.03
CA ALA A 27 15.72 -3.58 -0.66
C ALA A 27 16.97 -3.56 0.24
N LYS A 28 17.21 -2.45 0.95
CA LYS A 28 18.34 -2.31 1.90
C LYS A 28 18.14 -3.07 3.20
N THR A 29 16.92 -3.10 3.73
CA THR A 29 16.63 -3.62 5.08
C THR A 29 16.12 -5.06 5.09
N GLY A 30 15.62 -5.55 3.95
CA GLY A 30 14.91 -6.83 3.84
C GLY A 30 13.55 -6.85 4.55
N ARG A 31 13.03 -5.70 5.00
CA ARG A 31 11.79 -5.60 5.78
C ARG A 31 10.71 -4.88 4.97
N PRO A 32 9.60 -5.55 4.61
CA PRO A 32 8.47 -4.89 3.95
C PRO A 32 7.88 -3.78 4.81
N ILE A 33 7.38 -2.73 4.15
CA ILE A 33 6.66 -1.63 4.81
C ILE A 33 5.17 -1.91 4.68
N VAL A 34 4.45 -1.97 5.81
CA VAL A 34 2.98 -2.08 5.80
C VAL A 34 2.41 -0.70 5.53
N LEU A 35 1.66 -0.59 4.42
CA LEU A 35 1.01 0.64 3.98
C LEU A 35 -0.33 0.86 4.67
N TYR A 36 -1.14 -0.19 4.72
CA TYR A 36 -2.39 -0.20 5.48
C TYR A 36 -2.81 -1.64 5.78
N ARG A 37 -3.67 -1.77 6.80
CA ARG A 37 -4.45 -2.97 7.08
C ARG A 37 -5.92 -2.57 7.14
N GLN A 38 -6.78 -3.43 6.63
CA GLN A 38 -8.21 -3.20 6.64
C GLN A 38 -8.93 -4.50 6.95
N THR A 39 -9.66 -4.55 8.07
CA THR A 39 -10.58 -5.65 8.36
C THR A 39 -11.72 -5.68 7.33
N VAL A 40 -11.94 -6.85 6.74
CA VAL A 40 -13.04 -7.14 5.82
C VAL A 40 -14.18 -7.80 6.60
N GLU A 41 -13.85 -8.82 7.40
CA GLU A 41 -14.81 -9.60 8.18
C GLU A 41 -14.17 -10.03 9.51
N GLU A 42 -15.01 -10.15 10.53
CA GLU A 42 -14.64 -10.72 11.83
C GLU A 42 -15.79 -11.61 12.32
N GLU A 43 -15.51 -12.90 12.50
CA GLU A 43 -16.48 -13.88 12.98
C GLU A 43 -15.79 -14.87 13.94
N GLU A 44 -16.35 -15.07 15.13
CA GLU A 44 -15.87 -16.03 16.13
C GLU A 44 -14.35 -15.97 16.44
N GLY A 45 -13.77 -14.77 16.41
CA GLY A 45 -12.33 -14.55 16.64
C GLY A 45 -11.43 -14.90 15.46
N CYS A 46 -12.02 -15.22 14.30
CA CYS A 46 -11.39 -15.25 12.99
C CYS A 46 -11.51 -13.88 12.34
N TYR A 47 -10.41 -13.40 11.76
CA TYR A 47 -10.30 -12.11 11.09
C TYR A 47 -9.93 -12.35 9.62
N GLU A 48 -10.69 -11.76 8.72
CA GLU A 48 -10.26 -11.56 7.34
C GLU A 48 -9.87 -10.09 7.16
N GLU A 49 -8.66 -9.85 6.67
CA GLU A 49 -8.14 -8.51 6.45
C GLU A 49 -7.41 -8.38 5.11
N ILE A 50 -7.42 -7.18 4.54
CA ILE A 50 -6.53 -6.80 3.45
C ILE A 50 -5.29 -6.17 4.07
N VAL A 51 -4.13 -6.77 3.81
CA VAL A 51 -2.82 -6.23 4.16
C VAL A 51 -2.16 -5.70 2.89
N CYS A 52 -1.83 -4.41 2.88
CA CYS A 52 -1.11 -3.78 1.79
C CYS A 52 0.33 -3.49 2.20
N THR A 53 1.30 -3.92 1.40
CA THR A 53 2.73 -3.83 1.73
C THR A 53 3.56 -3.36 0.54
N ILE A 54 4.59 -2.54 0.79
CA ILE A 54 5.68 -2.33 -0.16
C ILE A 54 6.73 -3.42 0.04
N THR A 55 7.17 -3.97 -1.07
CA THR A 55 8.32 -4.88 -1.23
C THR A 55 9.30 -4.29 -2.23
N ASP A 56 10.41 -4.98 -2.51
CA ASP A 56 11.38 -4.53 -3.53
C ASP A 56 10.74 -4.55 -4.93
N GLY A 57 10.42 -3.36 -5.46
CA GLY A 57 9.85 -3.11 -6.78
C GLY A 57 8.32 -3.20 -6.85
N TYR A 58 7.65 -3.69 -5.80
CA TYR A 58 6.22 -4.02 -5.87
C TYR A 58 5.43 -3.59 -4.64
N VAL A 59 4.17 -3.22 -4.86
CA VAL A 59 3.13 -3.15 -3.84
C VAL A 59 2.26 -4.40 -3.93
N ILE A 60 2.05 -5.07 -2.80
CA ILE A 60 1.23 -6.27 -2.69
C ILE A 60 0.04 -5.98 -1.80
N GLU A 61 -1.17 -6.11 -2.35
CA GLU A 61 -2.42 -6.18 -1.59
C GLU A 61 -2.83 -7.64 -1.47
N GLN A 62 -2.96 -8.15 -0.25
CA GLN A 62 -3.31 -9.55 0.00
C GLN A 62 -4.40 -9.67 1.05
N THR A 63 -5.35 -10.55 0.79
CA THR A 63 -6.30 -10.99 1.82
C THR A 63 -5.62 -12.01 2.71
N VAL A 64 -5.66 -11.78 4.01
CA VAL A 64 -5.12 -12.67 5.05
C VAL A 64 -6.26 -13.04 5.96
N THR A 65 -6.45 -14.34 6.16
CA THR A 65 -7.36 -14.87 7.18
C THR A 65 -6.52 -15.38 8.34
N SER A 66 -6.82 -14.95 9.56
CA SER A 66 -6.08 -15.37 10.75
C SER A 66 -6.92 -15.27 12.02
N GLY A 67 -6.56 -16.02 13.06
CA GLY A 67 -7.28 -16.02 14.34
C GLY A 67 -8.17 -17.25 14.54
N GLY A 68 -8.80 -17.32 15.72
CA GLY A 68 -9.63 -18.45 16.12
C GLY A 68 -8.90 -19.79 16.11
N VAL A 69 -9.56 -20.82 15.57
CA VAL A 69 -9.02 -22.18 15.41
C VAL A 69 -8.45 -22.45 14.01
N ILE A 70 -8.47 -21.44 13.13
CA ILE A 70 -8.13 -21.59 11.71
C ILE A 70 -6.64 -21.26 11.51
N PRO A 71 -5.86 -22.13 10.83
CA PRO A 71 -4.49 -21.80 10.46
C PRO A 71 -4.46 -20.54 9.57
N PRO A 72 -3.52 -19.61 9.79
CA PRO A 72 -3.41 -18.44 8.94
C PRO A 72 -3.28 -18.81 7.46
N SER A 73 -4.05 -18.16 6.60
CA SER A 73 -4.05 -18.41 5.17
C SER A 73 -4.05 -17.13 4.36
N PHE A 74 -3.41 -17.19 3.19
CA PHE A 74 -3.45 -16.12 2.20
C PHE A 74 -4.52 -16.42 1.16
N GLY A 75 -5.45 -15.48 1.00
CA GLY A 75 -6.47 -15.50 -0.04
C GLY A 75 -5.96 -14.85 -1.32
N GLN A 76 -6.76 -13.96 -1.89
CA GLN A 76 -6.40 -13.24 -3.11
C GLN A 76 -5.17 -12.34 -2.87
N GLN A 77 -4.21 -12.39 -3.81
CA GLN A 77 -3.06 -11.48 -3.85
C GLN A 77 -3.06 -10.69 -5.16
N ARG A 78 -2.85 -9.38 -5.07
CA ARG A 78 -2.71 -8.47 -6.21
C ARG A 78 -1.35 -7.78 -6.10
N VAL A 79 -0.53 -7.97 -7.13
CA VAL A 79 0.83 -7.45 -7.20
C VAL A 79 0.88 -6.31 -8.22
N PHE A 80 1.36 -5.16 -7.79
CA PHE A 80 1.47 -3.95 -8.61
C PHE A 80 2.92 -3.50 -8.64
N ALA A 81 3.44 -3.14 -9.81
CA ALA A 81 4.68 -2.36 -9.87
C ALA A 81 4.48 -1.03 -9.15
N VAL A 82 5.47 -0.60 -8.36
CA VAL A 82 5.40 0.64 -7.57
C VAL A 82 5.05 1.87 -8.42
N GLU A 83 5.45 1.93 -9.70
CA GLU A 83 5.16 3.09 -10.54
C GLU A 83 3.69 3.20 -10.96
N LYS A 84 2.98 2.07 -10.98
CA LYS A 84 1.59 1.94 -11.43
C LYS A 84 0.60 2.05 -10.27
N TYR A 85 1.00 1.65 -9.06
CA TYR A 85 0.12 1.59 -7.91
C TYR A 85 -0.60 2.91 -7.56
N PRO A 86 0.04 4.10 -7.60
CA PRO A 86 -0.64 5.35 -7.26
C PRO A 86 -1.90 5.63 -8.07
N GLN A 87 -1.89 5.28 -9.37
CA GLN A 87 -3.04 5.45 -10.25
C GLN A 87 -4.15 4.44 -9.93
N GLU A 88 -3.77 3.20 -9.59
CA GLU A 88 -4.73 2.17 -9.19
C GLU A 88 -5.38 2.49 -7.85
N LEU A 89 -4.60 3.01 -6.89
CA LEU A 89 -5.11 3.42 -5.59
C LEU A 89 -6.07 4.61 -5.70
N LEU A 90 -5.69 5.65 -6.46
CA LEU A 90 -6.52 6.85 -6.61
C LEU A 90 -7.89 6.54 -7.24
N LYS A 91 -7.95 5.60 -8.20
CA LYS A 91 -9.21 5.12 -8.78
C LYS A 91 -10.10 4.38 -7.76
N LYS A 92 -9.50 3.70 -6.79
CA LYS A 92 -10.20 2.91 -5.77
C LYS A 92 -10.65 3.77 -4.59
N SER A 93 -9.79 4.64 -4.08
CA SER A 93 -10.05 5.44 -2.89
C SER A 93 -9.11 6.66 -2.83
N ARG A 94 -9.70 7.87 -2.82
CA ARG A 94 -8.95 9.12 -2.63
C ARG A 94 -8.44 9.24 -1.19
N ASP A 95 -9.22 8.80 -0.20
CA ASP A 95 -8.86 8.94 1.21
C ASP A 95 -7.62 8.09 1.53
N ARG A 96 -7.61 6.81 1.15
CA ARG A 96 -6.43 5.95 1.32
C ARG A 96 -5.20 6.45 0.57
N PHE A 97 -5.43 7.07 -0.58
CA PHE A 97 -4.35 7.66 -1.34
C PHE A 97 -3.65 8.78 -0.55
N LEU A 98 -4.42 9.64 0.14
CA LEU A 98 -3.87 10.72 0.97
C LEU A 98 -3.24 10.16 2.25
N GLU A 99 -3.93 9.26 2.95
CA GLU A 99 -3.40 8.59 4.17
C GLU A 99 -2.05 7.91 3.90
N MET A 100 -1.90 7.30 2.72
CA MET A 100 -0.66 6.64 2.33
C MET A 100 0.48 7.63 2.05
N ILE A 101 0.17 8.81 1.51
CA ILE A 101 1.17 9.87 1.36
C ILE A 101 1.65 10.28 2.75
N ASP A 102 0.72 10.60 3.66
CA ASP A 102 1.06 11.07 5.00
C ASP A 102 1.92 10.03 5.75
N LEU A 103 1.54 8.74 5.69
CA LEU A 103 2.30 7.64 6.29
C LEU A 103 3.73 7.54 5.74
N LEU A 104 3.89 7.59 4.41
CA LEU A 104 5.20 7.44 3.79
C LEU A 104 6.08 8.69 3.99
N GLU A 105 5.48 9.87 4.08
CA GLU A 105 6.20 11.09 4.48
C GLU A 105 6.68 11.00 5.92
N GLU A 106 5.87 10.50 6.85
CA GLU A 106 6.29 10.33 8.25
C GLU A 106 7.42 9.31 8.38
N GLN A 107 7.38 8.23 7.60
CA GLN A 107 8.37 7.15 7.69
C GLN A 107 9.66 7.39 6.90
N LEU A 108 9.61 8.16 5.80
CA LEU A 108 10.71 8.30 4.83
C LEU A 108 11.11 9.77 4.55
N GLY A 109 10.37 10.73 5.10
CA GLY A 109 10.62 12.18 4.97
C GLY A 109 11.79 12.68 5.78
#